data_AF-A0A2S9BR65-F1
#
_entry.id   AF-A0A2S9BR65-F1
#
_cell.length_a   1.000
_cell.length_b   1.000
_cell.length_c   1.000
_cell.angle_alpha   90.00
_cell.angle_beta   90.00
_cell.angle_gamma   90.00
#
_symmetry.space_group_name_H-M   'P 1'
#
loop_
_entity.id
_entity.type
_entity.pdbx_description
1 polymer ?
#
loop_
_entity_poly.entity_id
_entity_poly.type
_entity_poly.pdbx_seq_one_letter_code
_entity_poly.pdbx_strand_id
1 'polypeptide(L)'
;MGVIDDGTIVPNLIFGSVAFASGLLIIIFRRRVNNWVFRSQKIVLGERVARASAGRQSPWMMGVVGIFFALMGAFMVSGGVAALVQV
;
A
#
# COMPACT_ATOMS: atom_id res chain seq x y z
N MET A 1 -18.26 20.06 -16.21
CA MET A 1 -17.03 19.26 -16.37
C MET A 1 -16.02 19.90 -15.44
N GLY A 2 -15.69 19.24 -14.33
CA GLY A 2 -14.80 19.82 -13.32
C GLY A 2 -13.41 19.97 -13.91
N VAL A 3 -12.88 21.18 -13.85
CA VAL A 3 -11.48 21.47 -14.21
C VAL A 3 -10.62 20.53 -13.38
N ILE A 4 -9.99 19.54 -14.02
CA ILE A 4 -9.01 18.72 -13.33
C ILE A 4 -7.76 19.58 -13.24
N ASP A 5 -7.38 19.94 -12.03
CA ASP A 5 -6.23 20.79 -11.76
C ASP A 5 -4.96 20.02 -12.15
N ASP A 6 -4.14 20.58 -13.04
CA ASP A 6 -2.85 20.04 -13.47
C ASP A 6 -1.95 19.69 -12.27
N GLY A 7 -2.12 20.43 -11.16
CA GLY A 7 -1.45 20.19 -9.88
C GLY A 7 -1.79 18.84 -9.24
N THR A 8 -2.81 18.13 -9.71
CA THR A 8 -3.24 16.81 -9.18
C THR A 8 -2.85 15.63 -10.07
N ILE A 9 -2.55 15.87 -11.34
CA ILE A 9 -2.23 14.82 -12.32
C ILE A 9 -0.90 14.15 -11.96
N VAL A 10 0.16 14.94 -11.82
CA VAL A 10 1.52 14.44 -11.56
C VAL A 10 1.61 13.73 -10.20
N PRO A 11 1.08 14.27 -9.09
CA PRO A 11 1.05 13.55 -7.83
C PRO A 11 0.29 12.21 -7.91
N ASN A 12 -0.87 12.16 -8.55
CA ASN A 12 -1.67 10.94 -8.63
C ASN A 12 -0.96 9.82 -9.39
N LEU A 13 -0.28 10.15 -10.49
CA LEU A 13 0.50 9.18 -11.26
C LEU A 13 1.70 8.65 -10.46
N ILE A 14 2.43 9.53 -9.78
CA ILE A 14 3.61 9.15 -8.98
C ILE A 14 3.18 8.31 -7.77
N PHE A 15 2.30 8.84 -6.93
CA PHE A 15 1.85 8.14 -5.71
C PHE A 15 1.08 6.87 -6.05
N GLY A 16 0.26 6.91 -7.11
CA GLY A 16 -0.47 5.74 -7.58
C GLY A 16 0.46 4.62 -8.04
N SER A 17 1.49 4.94 -8.82
CA SER A 17 2.48 3.95 -9.30
C SER A 17 3.29 3.35 -8.15
N VAL A 18 3.72 4.19 -7.20
CA VAL A 18 4.45 3.74 -6.00
C VAL A 18 3.58 2.86 -5.12
N ALA A 19 2.33 3.24 -4.89
CA ALA A 19 1.37 2.45 -4.12
C ALA A 19 1.08 1.10 -4.80
N PHE A 20 0.91 1.10 -6.13
CA PHE A 20 0.71 -0.13 -6.90
C PHE A 20 1.89 -1.09 -6.76
N ALA A 21 3.10 -0.61 -7.03
CA ALA A 21 4.31 -1.41 -6.90
C ALA A 21 4.53 -1.92 -5.46
N SER A 22 4.29 -1.06 -4.46
CA SER A 22 4.41 -1.45 -3.05
C SER A 22 3.40 -2.52 -2.67
N GLY A 23 2.15 -2.42 -3.14
CA GLY A 23 1.11 -3.43 -2.96
C GLY A 23 1.53 -4.79 -3.52
N LEU A 24 2.05 -4.81 -4.75
CA LEU A 24 2.59 -6.03 -5.38
C LEU A 24 3.74 -6.63 -4.57
N LEU A 25 4.69 -5.81 -4.13
CA LEU A 25 5.82 -6.27 -3.31
C LEU A 25 5.34 -6.85 -1.97
N ILE A 26 4.33 -6.25 -1.33
CA ILE A 26 3.72 -6.76 -0.10
C ILE A 26 3.07 -8.12 -0.35
N ILE A 27 2.36 -8.30 -1.47
CA ILE A 27 1.74 -9.58 -1.82
C ILE A 27 2.80 -10.68 -2.04
N ILE A 28 3.81 -10.40 -2.86
CA ILE A 28 4.86 -11.35 -3.23
C ILE A 28 5.69 -11.72 -1.99
N PHE A 29 6.09 -10.73 -1.20
CA PHE A 29 6.96 -10.91 -0.04
C PHE A 29 6.21 -10.96 1.29
N ARG A 30 4.90 -11.26 1.28
CA ARG A 30 4.01 -11.21 2.46
C ARG A 30 4.56 -11.88 3.71
N ARG A 31 5.25 -13.02 3.58
CA ARG A 31 5.89 -13.71 4.72
C ARG A 31 7.08 -12.94 5.29
N ARG A 32 7.94 -12.39 4.42
CA ARG A 32 9.10 -11.58 4.82
C ARG A 32 8.64 -10.26 5.45
N VAL A 33 7.65 -9.60 4.85
CA VAL A 33 7.05 -8.38 5.38
C VAL A 33 6.44 -8.63 6.76
N ASN A 34 5.66 -9.72 6.92
CA ASN A 34 5.08 -10.08 8.22
C ASN A 34 6.16 -10.28 9.31
N ASN A 35 7.23 -11.01 8.99
CA ASN A 35 8.32 -11.25 9.93
C ASN A 35 9.09 -9.97 10.26
N TRP A 36 9.28 -9.09 9.28
CA TRP A 36 9.93 -7.79 9.48
C TRP A 36 9.07 -6.89 10.37
N VAL A 37 7.77 -6.77 10.09
CA VAL A 37 6.82 -6.02 10.91
C VAL A 37 6.79 -6.54 12.35
N PHE A 38 6.75 -7.86 12.54
CA PHE A 38 6.79 -8.45 13.87
C PHE A 38 8.08 -8.10 14.63
N ARG A 39 9.25 -8.14 13.97
CA ARG A 39 10.52 -7.72 14.60
C ARG A 39 10.49 -6.24 14.96
N SER A 40 10.01 -5.37 14.06
CA SER A 40 9.88 -3.94 14.32
C SER A 40 8.92 -3.64 15.47
N GLN A 41 7.77 -4.31 15.52
CA GLN A 41 6.83 -4.20 16.64
C GLN A 41 7.43 -4.66 17.97
N LYS A 42 8.25 -5.73 17.96
CA LYS A 42 8.96 -6.19 19.17
C LYS A 42 9.93 -5.13 19.70
N ILE A 43 10.62 -4.41 18.82
CA ILE A 43 11.56 -3.35 19.18
C ILE A 43 10.82 -2.12 19.73
N VAL A 44 9.74 -1.71 19.08
CA VAL A 44 9.03 -0.44 19.39
C VAL A 44 8.03 -0.59 20.55
N LEU A 45 7.25 -1.67 20.58
CA LEU A 45 6.14 -1.85 21.51
C LEU A 45 6.45 -2.84 22.65
N GLY A 46 7.62 -3.48 22.60
CA GLY A 46 8.02 -4.50 23.55
C GLY A 46 7.42 -5.88 23.26
N GLU A 47 8.01 -6.89 23.90
CA GLU A 47 7.76 -8.31 23.59
C GLU A 47 6.34 -8.78 23.92
N ARG A 48 5.71 -8.18 24.95
CA ARG A 48 4.36 -8.56 25.41
C ARG A 48 3.28 -8.18 24.40
N VAL A 49 3.34 -6.96 23.86
CA VAL A 49 2.39 -6.45 22.86
C VAL A 49 2.63 -7.12 21.51
N ALA A 50 3.89 -7.32 21.12
CA ALA A 50 4.24 -8.00 19.89
C ALA A 50 3.68 -9.44 19.85
N ARG A 51 3.79 -10.23 20.94
CA ARG A 51 3.21 -11.58 20.99
C ARG A 51 1.68 -11.59 20.87
N ALA A 52 0.99 -10.63 21.50
CA ALA A 52 -0.46 -10.49 21.37
C ALA A 52 -0.89 -10.09 19.95
N SER A 53 -0.09 -9.24 19.28
CA SER A 53 -0.33 -8.81 17.90
C SER A 53 -0.01 -9.91 16.86
N ALA A 54 1.05 -10.68 17.08
CA ALA A 54 1.49 -11.76 16.19
C ALA A 54 0.48 -12.91 16.07
N GLY A 55 -0.30 -13.17 17.12
CA GLY A 55 -1.40 -14.13 17.05
C GLY A 55 -2.53 -13.69 16.09
N ARG A 56 -2.62 -12.39 15.77
CA ARG A 56 -3.64 -11.82 14.88
C ARG A 56 -3.09 -11.52 13.48
N GLN A 57 -1.83 -11.07 13.34
CA GLN A 57 -1.24 -10.78 12.03
C GLN A 57 -0.75 -12.06 11.32
N SER A 58 -1.62 -12.63 10.47
CA SER A 58 -1.25 -13.72 9.58
C SER A 58 -0.61 -13.20 8.28
N PRO A 59 0.28 -13.97 7.63
CA PRO A 59 0.79 -13.65 6.29
C PRO A 59 -0.31 -13.48 5.24
N TRP A 60 -1.48 -14.07 5.47
CA TRP A 60 -2.66 -13.90 4.62
C TRP A 60 -3.23 -12.49 4.73
N MET A 61 -3.33 -11.95 5.95
CA MET A 61 -3.78 -10.57 6.16
C MET A 61 -2.83 -9.55 5.54
N MET A 62 -1.50 -9.80 5.59
CA MET A 62 -0.54 -8.97 4.86
C MET A 62 -0.78 -9.00 3.34
N GLY A 63 -1.16 -10.16 2.79
CA GLY A 63 -1.57 -10.26 1.39
C GLY A 63 -2.80 -9.41 1.08
N VAL A 64 -3.82 -9.43 1.95
CA VAL A 64 -5.02 -8.59 1.80
C VAL A 64 -4.65 -7.10 1.83
N VAL A 65 -3.80 -6.67 2.77
CA VAL A 65 -3.29 -5.29 2.81
C VAL A 65 -2.58 -4.92 1.51
N GLY A 66 -1.73 -5.80 0.98
CA GLY A 66 -1.07 -5.58 -0.30
C GLY A 66 -2.03 -5.45 -1.48
N ILE A 67 -3.12 -6.23 -1.51
CA ILE A 67 -4.17 -6.11 -2.53
C ILE A 67 -4.86 -4.76 -2.44
N PHE A 68 -5.26 -4.32 -1.25
CA PHE A 68 -5.86 -2.99 -1.06
C PHE A 68 -4.92 -1.88 -1.53
N PHE A 69 -3.64 -1.98 -1.20
CA PHE A 69 -2.64 -0.99 -1.61
C PHE A 69 -2.46 -0.97 -3.14
N ALA A 70 -2.45 -2.15 -3.77
CA ALA A 70 -2.37 -2.27 -5.21
C ALA A 70 -3.61 -1.66 -5.89
N LEU A 71 -4.81 -2.01 -5.45
CA LEU A 71 -6.05 -1.46 -6.02
C LEU A 71 -6.14 0.06 -5.86
N MET A 72 -5.74 0.60 -4.70
CA MET A 72 -5.68 2.04 -4.48
C MET A 72 -4.69 2.71 -5.43
N GLY A 73 -3.51 2.13 -5.60
CA GLY A 73 -2.52 2.63 -6.56
C GLY A 73 -3.03 2.62 -8.01
N ALA A 74 -3.66 1.52 -8.43
CA ALA A 74 -4.26 1.41 -9.75
C ALA A 74 -5.34 2.49 -9.97
N PHE A 75 -6.21 2.71 -8.98
CA PHE A 75 -7.24 3.75 -9.05
C PHE A 75 -6.66 5.16 -9.21
N MET A 76 -5.62 5.49 -8.45
CA MET A 76 -4.94 6.80 -8.56
C MET A 76 -4.28 6.98 -9.94
N VAL A 77 -3.63 5.94 -10.47
CA VAL A 77 -3.06 6.00 -11.82
C VAL A 77 -4.14 6.17 -12.87
N SER A 78 -5.24 5.41 -12.79
CA SER A 78 -6.37 5.57 -13.71
C SER A 78 -6.98 6.97 -13.65
N GLY A 79 -7.09 7.57 -12.46
CA GLY A 79 -7.54 8.95 -12.30
C GLY A 79 -6.59 9.96 -12.96
N GLY A 80 -5.27 9.80 -12.75
CA GLY A 80 -4.26 10.64 -13.39
C GLY A 80 -4.24 10.51 -14.92
N VAL A 81 -4.41 9.30 -15.46
CA VAL A 81 -4.51 9.06 -16.90
C VAL A 81 -5.80 9.65 -17.48
N ALA A 82 -6.94 9.46 -16.82
CA ALA A 82 -8.21 10.03 -17.27
C ALA A 82 -8.16 11.57 -17.29
N ALA A 83 -7.46 12.18 -16.33
CA ALA A 83 -7.17 13.60 -16.33
C ALA A 83 -6.37 14.03 -17.56
N LEU A 84 -5.26 13.35 -17.87
CA LEU A 84 -4.45 13.65 -19.06
C LEU A 84 -5.22 13.54 -20.37
N VAL A 85 -6.18 12.61 -20.47
CA VAL A 85 -7.00 12.44 -21.69
C VAL A 85 -8.06 13.55 -21.83
N GLN A 86 -8.45 14.17 -20.72
CA GLN A 86 -9.46 15.24 -20.70
C GLN A 86 -8.87 16.65 -20.81
N VAL A 87 -7.54 16.79 -20.71
CA VAL A 87 -6.77 18.01 -21.02
C VAL A 87 -6.61 18.14 -22.53
#